data_AF-A0A8E0INN3-F1
#
_entry.id   AF-A0A8E0INN3-F1
#
_cell.length_a   1.000
_cell.length_b   1.000
_cell.length_c   1.000
_cell.angle_alpha   90.00
_cell.angle_beta   90.00
_cell.angle_gamma   90.00
#
_symmetry.space_group_name_H-M   'P 1'
#
loop_
_entity.id
_entity.type
_entity.pdbx_description
1 polymer ?
#
loop_
_entity_poly.entity_id
_entity_poly.type
_entity_poly.pdbx_seq_one_letter_code
_entity_poly.pdbx_strand_id
1 'polypeptide(L)'
;PTYGKIMIGDKGFEFFNEKNVRDFYQIPWNEIDLVIASVIFKGKWIPRFAIKTKKNGTYTFAARDPKRVLRAIRNHFPADKIVQSLTFWQVIKRAFRRKK
;
A
#
# COMPACT_ATOMS: atom_id res chain seq x y z
N PRO A 1 9.25 8.32 -9.19
CA PRO A 1 8.79 6.95 -8.86
C PRO A 1 9.91 5.93 -9.07
N THR A 2 10.25 5.20 -8.01
CA THR A 2 11.23 4.12 -8.06
C THR A 2 10.47 2.83 -8.34
N TYR A 3 10.85 2.12 -9.40
CA TYR A 3 10.28 0.81 -9.74
C TYR A 3 11.02 -0.27 -8.94
N GLY A 4 10.26 -1.25 -8.46
CA GLY A 4 10.77 -2.28 -7.59
C GLY A 4 9.92 -3.54 -7.62
N LYS A 5 10.48 -4.62 -7.08
CA LYS A 5 9.81 -5.91 -6.95
C LYS A 5 9.25 -6.05 -5.55
N ILE A 6 8.01 -6.52 -5.46
CA ILE A 6 7.34 -6.83 -4.20
C ILE A 6 7.38 -8.34 -4.01
N MET A 7 7.83 -8.77 -2.84
CA MET A 7 7.76 -10.17 -2.41
C MET A 7 6.89 -10.27 -1.16
N ILE A 8 6.01 -11.28 -1.13
CA ILE A 8 5.14 -11.58 -0.01
C ILE A 8 5.65 -12.91 0.55
N GLY A 9 6.30 -12.85 1.71
CA GLY A 9 6.80 -14.03 2.40
C GLY A 9 5.95 -14.38 3.62
N ASP A 10 6.21 -15.55 4.19
CA ASP A 10 5.48 -16.02 5.36
C ASP A 10 5.70 -15.15 6.60
N LYS A 11 6.84 -14.45 6.67
CA LYS A 11 7.25 -13.64 7.82
C LYS A 11 7.00 -12.13 7.64
N GLY A 12 6.83 -11.66 6.40
CA GLY A 12 6.62 -10.24 6.16
C GLY A 12 6.45 -9.85 4.70
N PHE A 13 6.25 -8.56 4.52
CA PHE A 13 6.25 -7.88 3.24
C PHE A 13 7.66 -7.40 2.90
N GLU A 14 8.09 -7.60 1.66
CA GLU A 14 9.39 -7.13 1.20
C GLU A 14 9.26 -6.34 -0.11
N PHE A 15 10.05 -5.28 -0.22
CA PHE A 15 10.19 -4.48 -1.43
C PHE A 15 11.66 -4.30 -1.78
N PHE A 16 12.02 -4.57 -3.03
CA PHE A 16 13.37 -4.41 -3.56
C PHE A 16 13.36 -3.41 -4.69
N ASN A 17 14.17 -2.37 -4.59
CA ASN A 17 14.36 -1.42 -5.68
C ASN A 17 15.13 -2.09 -6.83
N GLU A 18 14.61 -1.99 -8.06
CA GLU A 18 15.27 -2.58 -9.25
C GLU A 18 16.59 -1.88 -9.61
N LYS A 19 16.73 -0.60 -9.26
CA LYS A 19 17.92 0.20 -9.59
C LYS A 19 19.05 0.01 -8.59
N ASN A 20 18.72 -0.25 -7.32
CA ASN A 20 19.69 -0.41 -6.26
C ASN A 20 19.21 -1.47 -5.27
N VAL A 21 19.81 -2.66 -5.34
CA VAL A 21 19.41 -3.82 -4.51
C VAL A 21 19.66 -3.58 -3.02
N ARG A 22 20.54 -2.62 -2.66
CA ARG A 22 20.78 -2.21 -1.27
C ARG A 22 19.62 -1.38 -0.70
N ASP A 23 18.78 -0.80 -1.55
CA ASP A 23 17.58 -0.08 -1.13
C ASP A 23 16.41 -1.06 -1.08
N PHE A 24 16.25 -1.73 0.05
CA PHE A 24 15.15 -2.66 0.29
C PHE A 24 14.40 -2.31 1.57
N TYR A 25 13.10 -2.62 1.57
CA TYR A 25 12.26 -2.56 2.76
C TYR A 25 11.84 -3.97 3.11
N GLN A 26 12.09 -4.37 4.35
CA GLN A 26 11.53 -5.59 4.96
C GLN A 26 10.64 -5.15 6.11
N ILE A 27 9.36 -5.49 6.03
CA ILE A 27 8.36 -5.13 7.03
C ILE A 27 7.73 -6.44 7.53
N PRO A 28 8.13 -6.92 8.71
CA PRO A 28 7.51 -8.07 9.35
C PRO A 28 5.99 -7.89 9.52
N TRP A 29 5.21 -8.98 9.40
CA TRP A 29 3.74 -8.89 9.54
C TRP A 29 3.30 -8.34 10.90
N ASN A 30 4.07 -8.61 11.96
CA ASN A 30 3.81 -8.12 13.31
C ASN A 30 4.06 -6.61 13.48
N GLU A 31 4.80 -5.97 12.57
CA GLU A 31 5.09 -4.53 12.59
C GLU A 31 4.03 -3.73 11.82
N ILE A 32 3.28 -4.38 10.93
CA ILE A 32 2.20 -3.74 10.17
C ILE A 32 1.02 -3.43 11.10
N ASP A 33 0.65 -2.16 11.15
CA ASP A 33 -0.55 -1.68 11.82
C ASP A 33 -1.75 -1.72 10.86
N LEU A 34 -1.62 -1.10 9.69
CA LEU A 34 -2.68 -1.01 8.69
C LEU A 34 -2.13 -1.11 7.27
N VAL A 35 -2.93 -1.68 6.37
CA VAL A 35 -2.70 -1.63 4.92
C VAL A 35 -3.78 -0.76 4.31
N ILE A 36 -3.38 0.33 3.66
CA ILE A 36 -4.29 1.36 3.16
C ILE A 36 -4.29 1.32 1.63
N ALA A 37 -5.37 0.85 1.02
CA ALA A 37 -5.53 0.84 -0.43
C ALA A 37 -6.12 2.17 -0.93
N SER A 38 -5.46 2.82 -1.89
CA SER A 38 -6.04 3.99 -2.57
C SER A 38 -6.98 3.49 -3.66
N VAL A 39 -8.28 3.45 -3.38
CA VAL A 39 -9.29 2.94 -4.31
C VAL A 39 -9.94 4.09 -5.07
N ILE A 40 -9.92 4.02 -6.40
CA ILE A 40 -10.50 5.01 -7.33
C ILE A 40 -11.53 4.31 -8.22
N PHE A 41 -12.45 5.09 -8.79
CA PHE A 41 -13.47 4.61 -9.72
C PHE A 41 -14.35 3.50 -9.13
N LYS A 42 -14.90 3.73 -7.92
CA LYS A 42 -15.79 2.78 -7.22
C LYS A 42 -15.21 1.36 -7.07
N GLY A 43 -13.92 1.22 -6.76
CA GLY A 43 -13.30 -0.10 -6.62
C GLY A 43 -12.55 -0.62 -7.84
N LYS A 44 -12.68 0.03 -9.00
CA LYS A 44 -12.13 -0.50 -10.24
C LYS A 44 -10.61 -0.40 -10.31
N TRP A 45 -10.03 0.68 -9.78
CA TRP A 45 -8.61 0.98 -9.92
C TRP A 45 -7.92 1.30 -8.59
N ILE A 46 -6.70 0.80 -8.43
CA ILE A 46 -5.87 1.00 -7.24
C ILE A 46 -4.49 1.44 -7.73
N PRO A 47 -4.18 2.74 -7.82
CA PRO A 47 -2.86 3.18 -8.30
C PRO A 47 -1.73 2.86 -7.32
N ARG A 48 -2.04 2.84 -6.02
CA ARG A 48 -1.07 2.66 -4.94
C ARG A 48 -1.74 2.14 -3.68
N PHE A 49 -0.93 1.54 -2.82
CA PHE A 49 -1.31 1.17 -1.47
C PHE A 49 -0.21 1.64 -0.51
N ALA A 50 -0.56 1.79 0.75
CA ALA A 50 0.39 2.16 1.79
C ALA A 50 0.38 1.12 2.91
N ILE A 51 1.55 0.87 3.48
CA ILE A 51 1.73 0.05 4.67
C ILE A 51 2.07 1.01 5.79
N LYS A 52 1.16 1.11 6.76
CA LYS A 52 1.39 1.82 8.01
C LYS A 52 2.00 0.85 9.00
N THR A 53 3.21 1.17 9.44
CA THR A 53 3.88 0.44 10.52
C THR A 53 3.48 1.02 11.87
N LYS A 54 3.66 0.24 12.93
CA LYS A 54 3.37 0.67 14.30
C LYS A 54 4.27 1.81 14.79
N LYS A 55 5.54 1.84 14.33
CA LYS A 55 6.57 2.77 14.84
C LYS A 55 7.22 3.63 13.75
N ASN A 56 7.44 3.07 12.56
CA ASN A 56 8.28 3.67 11.53
C ASN A 56 7.48 4.48 10.48
N GLY A 57 6.25 4.86 10.81
CA GLY A 57 5.40 5.66 9.92
C GLY A 57 4.75 4.87 8.79
N THR A 58 4.43 5.57 7.69
CA THR A 58 3.64 5.03 6.58
C THR A 58 4.44 5.03 5.28
N TYR A 59 4.59 3.86 4.68
CA TYR A 59 5.30 3.67 3.41
C TYR A 59 4.31 3.47 2.28
N THR A 60 4.49 4.15 1.15
CA THR A 60 3.60 4.04 -0.01
C THR A 60 4.28 3.27 -1.13
N PHE A 61 3.60 2.25 -1.64
CA PHE A 61 4.09 1.37 -2.69
C PHE A 61 3.15 1.40 -3.91
N ALA A 62 3.74 1.23 -5.09
CA ALA A 62 3.03 1.00 -6.34
C ALA A 62 3.38 -0.41 -6.84
N ALA A 63 2.39 -1.12 -7.38
CA ALA A 63 2.57 -2.44 -7.98
C ALA A 63 1.96 -2.46 -9.36
N ARG A 64 2.49 -3.33 -10.24
CA ARG A 64 1.89 -3.56 -11.56
C ARG A 64 0.50 -4.21 -11.45
N ASP A 65 0.33 -5.12 -10.48
CA ASP A 65 -0.97 -5.69 -10.11
C ASP A 65 -1.23 -5.55 -8.59
N PRO A 66 -1.76 -4.39 -8.16
CA PRO A 66 -2.05 -4.13 -6.75
C PRO A 66 -3.14 -5.04 -6.18
N LYS A 67 -4.09 -5.52 -7.01
CA LYS A 67 -5.16 -6.41 -6.55
C LYS A 67 -4.59 -7.76 -6.15
N ARG A 68 -3.67 -8.31 -6.94
CA ARG A 68 -2.97 -9.56 -6.61
C ARG A 68 -2.13 -9.41 -5.34
N VAL A 69 -1.40 -8.31 -5.19
CA VAL A 69 -0.60 -8.03 -3.99
C VAL A 69 -1.47 -7.94 -2.74
N LEU A 70 -2.56 -7.17 -2.77
CA LEU A 70 -3.47 -7.04 -1.62
C LEU A 70 -4.16 -8.36 -1.27
N ARG A 71 -4.49 -9.20 -2.26
CA ARG A 71 -5.01 -10.55 -2.03
C ARG A 71 -3.98 -11.46 -1.36
N ALA A 72 -2.73 -11.41 -1.79
CA ALA A 72 -1.65 -12.17 -1.16
C ALA A 72 -1.43 -11.71 0.29
N ILE A 73 -1.40 -10.40 0.54
CA ILE A 73 -1.31 -9.84 1.90
C ILE A 73 -2.45 -10.34 2.79
N ARG A 74 -3.69 -10.41 2.26
CA ARG A 74 -4.86 -10.89 3.01
C ARG A 74 -4.73 -12.33 3.53
N ASN A 75 -3.88 -13.16 2.91
CA ASN A 75 -3.64 -14.53 3.40
C ASN A 75 -2.78 -14.57 4.67
N HIS A 76 -1.93 -13.56 4.89
CA HIS A 76 -1.01 -13.50 6.02
C HIS A 76 -1.36 -12.41 7.04
N PHE A 77 -2.20 -11.43 6.65
CA PHE A 77 -2.54 -10.27 7.45
C PHE A 77 -4.07 -10.10 7.58
N PRO A 78 -4.59 -9.77 8.78
CA PRO A 78 -6.02 -9.62 9.04
C PRO A 78 -6.73 -8.68 8.06
N ALA A 79 -7.84 -9.17 7.48
CA ALA A 79 -8.58 -8.46 6.45
C ALA A 79 -9.24 -7.16 6.94
N ASP A 80 -9.63 -7.10 8.21
CA ASP A 80 -10.20 -5.92 8.87
C ASP A 80 -9.19 -4.75 8.95
N LYS A 81 -7.90 -5.06 8.89
CA LYS A 81 -6.81 -4.07 8.89
C LYS A 81 -6.37 -3.64 7.48
N ILE A 82 -7.02 -4.17 6.44
CA ILE A 82 -6.84 -3.74 5.05
C ILE A 82 -7.97 -2.77 4.70
N VAL A 83 -7.69 -1.47 4.84
CA VAL A 83 -8.68 -0.40 4.78
C VAL A 83 -8.57 0.42 3.50
N GLN A 84 -9.67 1.07 3.10
CA GLN A 84 -9.66 2.02 1.99
C GLN A 84 -9.18 3.40 2.47
N SER A 85 -8.41 4.10 1.63
CA SER A 85 -7.88 5.43 1.97
C SER A 85 -8.99 6.49 2.10
N LEU A 86 -9.20 6.98 3.32
CA LEU A 86 -10.03 8.18 3.58
C LEU A 86 -9.37 9.45 3.01
N THR A 87 -8.04 9.54 3.03
CA THR A 87 -7.28 10.71 2.60
C THR A 87 -7.45 10.99 1.10
N PHE A 88 -7.58 9.95 0.27
CA PHE A 88 -7.87 10.14 -1.15
C PHE A 88 -9.24 10.81 -1.37
N TRP A 89 -10.27 10.43 -0.61
CA TRP A 89 -11.56 11.12 -0.62
C TRP A 89 -11.46 12.57 -0.16
N GLN A 90 -10.61 12.86 0.83
CA GLN A 90 -10.35 14.23 1.26
C GLN A 90 -9.68 15.07 0.16
N VAL A 91 -8.71 14.50 -0.56
CA VAL A 91 -8.05 15.17 -1.71
C VAL A 91 -9.03 15.42 -2.84
N ILE A 92 -9.85 14.41 -3.21
CA ILE A 92 -10.92 14.58 -4.19
C ILE A 92 -11.88 15.70 -3.78
N LYS A 93 -12.41 15.65 -2.55
CA LYS A 93 -13.34 16.68 -2.05
C LYS A 93 -12.72 18.07 -2.10
N ARG A 94 -11.44 18.21 -1.75
CA ARG A 94 -10.70 19.48 -1.86
C ARG A 94 -10.56 19.96 -3.31
N ALA A 95 -10.29 19.06 -4.25
CA ALA A 95 -10.20 19.41 -5.67
C ALA A 95 -11.55 19.89 -6.24
N PHE A 96 -12.67 19.24 -5.87
CA PHE A 96 -14.01 19.69 -6.25
C PHE A 96 -14.41 21.01 -5.60
N ARG A 97 -14.04 21.24 -4.33
CA ARG A 97 -14.34 22.49 -3.61
C ARG A 97 -13.54 23.69 -4.12
N ARG A 98 -12.40 23.47 -4.77
CA ARG A 98 -11.57 24.52 -5.41
C ARG A 98 -12.08 24.98 -6.78
N LYS A 99 -13.05 24.27 -7.36
CA LYS A 99 -13.62 24.57 -8.68
C LYS A 99 -14.94 25.36 -8.60
N LYS A 100 -15.28 25.90 -7.44
CA LYS A 100 -16.46 26.73 -7.20
C LYS A 100 -16.02 28.11 -6.70
#